data_AF-A0A269VRP0-F1
#
_entry.id   AF-A0A269VRP0-F1
#
_cell.length_a   1.000
_cell.length_b   1.000
_cell.length_c   1.000
_cell.angle_alpha   90.00
_cell.angle_beta   90.00
_cell.angle_gamma   90.00
#
_symmetry.space_group_name_H-M   'P 1'
#
loop_
_entity.id
_entity.type
_entity.pdbx_description
1 polymer ?
#
loop_
_entity_poly.entity_id
_entity_poly.type
_entity_poly.pdbx_seq_one_letter_code
_entity_poly.pdbx_strand_id
1 'polypeptide(L)'
;MLKSRRHVAGLICAGTILLTSSACGTHAEPSWNSFNGAANVKSFPVPREANKTEQTSGNTELDYVRYALPGIKEGDDIPEPYLNEIESWGWKQRKDDSGASLVFEKGNSIVHLTVHDGYLIIMVPSQTKKQAIQGLESKK
;
A
#
# COMPACT_ATOMS: atom_id res chain seq x y z
N MET A 1 10.52 42.15 55.47
CA MET A 1 11.89 42.72 55.40
C MET A 1 12.70 41.93 54.37
N LEU A 2 13.41 42.67 53.52
CA LEU A 2 14.13 42.24 52.32
C LEU A 2 15.58 41.87 52.66
N LYS A 3 16.11 40.74 52.17
CA LYS A 3 17.56 40.57 51.86
C LYS A 3 17.77 39.28 51.06
N SER A 4 17.98 39.33 49.75
CA SER A 4 19.19 39.74 49.00
C SER A 4 20.02 38.53 48.54
N ARG A 5 19.81 38.19 47.27
CA ARG A 5 20.82 38.06 46.20
C ARG A 5 22.03 37.14 46.45
N ARG A 6 22.05 36.01 45.73
CA ARG A 6 23.26 35.42 45.15
C ARG A 6 22.96 34.99 43.72
N HIS A 7 23.56 35.70 42.76
CA HIS A 7 23.71 35.20 41.40
C HIS A 7 25.01 34.39 41.37
N VAL A 8 24.96 33.14 40.92
CA VAL A 8 26.11 32.45 40.34
C VAL A 8 25.59 31.68 39.14
N ALA A 9 26.16 32.00 37.98
CA ALA A 9 25.92 31.37 36.70
C ALA A 9 26.36 29.91 36.71
N GLY A 10 25.65 29.05 35.99
CA GLY A 10 26.01 27.64 35.80
C GLY A 10 25.20 27.03 34.66
N LEU A 11 25.76 27.11 33.46
CA LEU A 11 25.38 26.39 32.24
C LEU A 11 25.35 24.87 32.51
N ILE A 12 24.21 24.20 32.34
CA ILE A 12 24.16 22.80 31.90
C ILE A 12 22.95 22.62 30.97
N CYS A 13 23.24 22.66 29.66
CA CYS A 13 22.43 22.00 28.64
C CYS A 13 22.35 20.51 28.96
N ALA A 14 21.17 20.01 29.28
CA ALA A 14 20.87 18.58 29.24
C ALA A 14 19.43 18.39 28.77
N GLY A 15 19.17 18.81 27.53
CA GLY A 15 17.99 18.35 26.80
C GLY A 15 18.21 16.92 26.36
N THR A 16 18.06 15.96 27.27
CA THR A 16 17.89 14.55 26.91
C THR A 16 16.50 14.38 26.33
N ILE A 17 16.36 14.72 25.05
CA ILE A 17 15.28 14.22 24.20
C ILE A 17 15.56 12.73 24.07
N LEU A 18 14.87 11.92 24.87
CA LEU A 18 14.74 10.48 24.65
C LEU A 18 14.02 10.30 23.31
N LEU A 19 14.80 10.24 22.23
CA LEU A 19 14.33 9.77 20.94
C LEU A 19 13.87 8.33 21.16
N THR A 20 12.56 8.15 21.10
CA THR A 20 11.89 6.86 21.08
C THR A 20 12.49 6.02 19.95
N SER A 21 13.29 5.02 20.30
CA SER A 21 13.63 3.94 19.39
C SER A 21 12.37 3.13 19.16
N SER A 22 11.59 3.48 18.14
CA SER A 22 10.65 2.53 17.56
C SER A 22 11.47 1.37 17.02
N ALA A 23 11.25 0.20 17.62
CA ALA A 23 11.83 -1.06 17.20
C ALA A 23 11.59 -1.24 15.70
N CYS A 24 12.66 -1.23 14.93
CA CYS A 24 12.66 -1.66 13.54
C CYS A 24 12.44 -3.17 13.58
N GLY A 25 11.20 -3.61 13.32
CA GLY A 25 10.95 -5.01 13.01
C GLY A 25 11.75 -5.33 11.76
N THR A 26 12.66 -6.29 11.84
CA THR A 26 13.40 -6.79 10.67
C THR A 26 12.42 -7.56 9.78
N HIS A 27 11.54 -6.85 9.08
CA HIS A 27 10.87 -7.40 7.91
C HIS A 27 11.93 -7.51 6.83
N ALA A 28 12.22 -8.74 6.41
CA ALA A 28 13.19 -8.97 5.35
C ALA A 28 12.72 -8.19 4.12
N GLU A 29 13.53 -7.23 3.66
CA GLU A 29 13.20 -6.51 2.45
C GLU A 29 13.07 -7.50 1.30
N PRO A 30 12.05 -7.34 0.45
CA PRO A 30 11.89 -8.20 -0.69
C PRO A 30 13.06 -8.03 -1.67
N SER A 31 13.48 -9.12 -2.29
CA SER A 31 14.55 -9.08 -3.32
C SER A 31 14.17 -8.36 -4.62
N TRP A 32 12.87 -8.04 -4.80
CA TRP A 32 12.34 -7.35 -5.97
C TRP A 32 12.24 -5.84 -5.73
N ASN A 33 12.60 -5.05 -6.74
CA ASN A 33 12.64 -3.57 -6.67
C ASN A 33 12.15 -2.89 -7.97
N SER A 34 11.60 -3.69 -8.90
CA SER A 34 11.13 -3.23 -10.19
C SER A 34 9.69 -3.64 -10.37
N PHE A 35 8.88 -2.76 -10.94
CA PHE A 35 7.43 -2.97 -11.03
C PHE A 35 6.94 -2.78 -12.46
N ASN A 36 5.91 -3.55 -12.81
CA ASN A 36 5.15 -3.44 -14.05
C ASN A 36 3.68 -3.14 -13.71
N GLY A 37 2.95 -2.57 -14.66
CA GLY A 37 1.51 -2.41 -14.50
C GLY A 37 0.76 -3.75 -14.56
N ALA A 38 -0.22 -3.95 -13.67
CA ALA A 38 -1.08 -5.12 -13.67
C ALA A 38 -1.77 -5.32 -15.03
N ALA A 39 -2.03 -6.57 -15.39
CA ALA A 39 -2.68 -6.97 -16.63
C ALA A 39 -4.10 -6.38 -16.78
N ASN A 40 -4.88 -6.34 -15.71
CA ASN A 40 -6.25 -5.82 -15.66
C ASN A 40 -6.32 -4.31 -15.32
N VAL A 41 -5.29 -3.75 -14.69
CA VAL A 41 -5.23 -2.33 -14.34
C VAL A 41 -3.78 -1.82 -14.47
N LYS A 42 -3.44 -1.29 -15.64
CA LYS A 42 -2.05 -0.91 -16.00
C LYS A 42 -1.43 0.14 -15.09
N SER A 43 -2.26 0.90 -14.37
CA SER A 43 -1.83 1.90 -13.41
C SER A 43 -1.56 1.35 -12.02
N PHE A 44 -1.82 0.07 -11.73
CA PHE A 44 -1.51 -0.56 -10.43
C PHE A 44 -0.18 -1.34 -10.55
N PRO A 45 0.82 -1.06 -9.69
CA PRO A 45 2.11 -1.73 -9.77
C PRO A 45 2.03 -3.18 -9.27
N VAL A 46 2.77 -4.06 -9.93
CA VAL A 46 2.99 -5.45 -9.55
C VAL A 46 4.49 -5.72 -9.70
N PRO A 47 5.15 -6.43 -8.75
CA PRO A 47 6.56 -6.77 -8.88
C PRO A 47 6.85 -7.44 -10.22
N ARG A 48 7.94 -7.04 -10.89
CA ARG A 48 8.31 -7.52 -12.23
C ARG A 48 8.56 -9.03 -12.25
N GLU A 49 9.06 -9.55 -11.14
CA GLU A 49 9.34 -10.95 -10.87
C GLU A 49 8.05 -11.77 -10.75
N ALA A 50 6.90 -11.11 -10.54
CA ALA A 50 5.62 -11.76 -10.44
C ALA A 50 5.16 -12.22 -11.83
N ASN A 51 4.94 -13.53 -11.97
CA ASN A 51 4.51 -14.12 -13.23
C ASN A 51 2.99 -14.26 -13.25
N LYS A 52 2.34 -13.74 -14.30
CA LYS A 52 0.89 -13.93 -14.48
C LYS A 52 0.62 -15.42 -14.73
N THR A 53 -0.10 -16.06 -13.81
CA THR A 53 -0.42 -17.50 -13.90
C THR A 53 -1.85 -17.77 -14.33
N GLU A 54 -2.79 -16.93 -13.91
CA GLU A 54 -4.20 -17.08 -14.24
C GLU A 54 -4.86 -15.72 -14.45
N GLN A 55 -5.85 -15.68 -15.34
CA GLN A 55 -6.69 -14.51 -15.57
C GLN A 55 -8.09 -14.99 -15.93
N THR A 56 -9.11 -14.49 -15.22
CA THR A 56 -10.49 -14.73 -15.63
C THR A 56 -10.81 -13.75 -16.76
N SER A 57 -10.82 -14.23 -18.00
CA SER A 57 -11.30 -13.47 -19.15
C SER A 57 -12.73 -13.89 -19.49
N GLY A 58 -13.68 -12.96 -19.51
CA GLY A 58 -15.03 -13.19 -20.06
C GLY A 58 -16.19 -13.11 -19.08
N ASN A 59 -15.95 -12.94 -17.77
CA ASN A 59 -17.02 -12.63 -16.82
C ASN A 59 -17.03 -11.12 -16.52
N THR A 60 -18.07 -10.41 -16.95
CA THR A 60 -18.17 -8.95 -16.83
C THR A 60 -18.27 -8.44 -15.40
N GLU A 61 -18.52 -9.32 -14.44
CA GLU A 61 -18.72 -8.95 -13.04
C GLU A 61 -17.41 -8.86 -12.22
N LEU A 62 -16.35 -9.59 -12.61
CA LEU A 62 -15.11 -9.70 -11.85
C LEU A 62 -13.88 -9.77 -12.78
N ASP A 63 -13.01 -8.77 -12.69
CA ASP A 63 -11.75 -8.72 -13.44
C ASP A 63 -10.59 -9.11 -12.53
N TYR A 64 -10.17 -10.37 -12.62
CA TYR A 64 -9.28 -11.06 -11.68
C TYR A 64 -8.00 -11.53 -12.38
N VAL A 65 -6.85 -11.29 -11.74
CA VAL A 65 -5.55 -11.79 -12.20
C VAL A 65 -4.72 -12.31 -11.04
N ARG A 66 -4.17 -13.52 -11.19
CA ARG A 66 -3.24 -14.14 -10.24
C ARG A 66 -1.81 -13.98 -10.72
N TYR A 67 -0.92 -13.60 -9.80
CA TYR A 67 0.52 -13.51 -10.05
C TYR A 67 1.29 -14.37 -9.07
N ALA A 68 2.04 -15.36 -9.58
CA ALA A 68 2.99 -16.10 -8.76
C ALA A 68 4.15 -15.18 -8.37
N LEU A 69 4.41 -15.06 -7.07
CA LEU A 69 5.45 -14.22 -6.49
C LEU A 69 6.12 -15.00 -5.35
N PRO A 70 7.23 -15.71 -5.63
CA PRO A 70 7.94 -16.46 -4.61
C PRO A 70 8.37 -15.58 -3.43
N GLY A 71 8.22 -16.09 -2.21
CA GLY A 71 8.64 -15.40 -0.99
C GLY A 71 7.58 -14.51 -0.34
N ILE A 72 6.43 -14.30 -0.99
CA ILE A 72 5.26 -13.69 -0.33
C ILE A 72 4.46 -14.77 0.42
N LYS A 73 3.88 -14.44 1.58
CA LYS A 73 3.14 -15.38 2.44
C LYS A 73 1.84 -14.80 2.93
N GLU A 74 0.84 -15.65 3.10
CA GLU A 74 -0.44 -15.28 3.70
C GLU A 74 -0.26 -14.99 5.20
N GLY A 75 -0.89 -13.91 5.67
CA GLY A 75 -0.83 -13.52 7.08
C GLY A 75 0.45 -12.79 7.51
N ASP A 76 1.48 -12.73 6.65
CA ASP A 76 2.59 -11.80 6.81
C ASP A 76 2.16 -10.40 6.36
N ASP A 77 2.72 -9.36 6.99
CA ASP A 77 2.52 -7.99 6.55
C ASP A 77 3.05 -7.81 5.12
N ILE A 78 2.33 -7.07 4.30
CA ILE A 78 2.83 -6.72 2.96
C ILE A 78 4.10 -5.88 3.13
N PRO A 79 5.21 -6.20 2.45
CA PRO A 79 6.44 -5.45 2.61
C PRO A 79 6.24 -3.95 2.35
N GLU A 80 6.70 -3.11 3.29
CA GLU A 80 6.61 -1.65 3.19
C GLU A 80 7.10 -1.08 1.85
N PRO A 81 8.21 -1.57 1.24
CA PRO A 81 8.64 -1.09 -0.08
C PRO A 81 7.57 -1.23 -1.18
N TYR A 82 6.71 -2.24 -1.09
CA TYR A 82 5.61 -2.39 -2.06
C TYR A 82 4.47 -1.42 -1.81
N LEU A 83 4.12 -1.20 -0.54
CA LEU A 83 3.09 -0.22 -0.18
C LEU A 83 3.52 1.19 -0.61
N ASN A 84 4.80 1.53 -0.39
CA ASN A 84 5.39 2.79 -0.84
C ASN A 84 5.37 2.92 -2.36
N GLU A 85 5.65 1.86 -3.10
CA GLU A 85 5.57 1.87 -4.56
C GLU A 85 4.12 2.10 -5.03
N ILE A 86 3.15 1.38 -4.45
CA ILE A 86 1.71 1.55 -4.73
C ILE A 86 1.29 3.01 -4.51
N GLU A 87 1.72 3.62 -3.40
CA GLU A 87 1.45 5.03 -3.10
C GLU A 87 2.13 5.98 -4.09
N SER A 88 3.39 5.72 -4.47
CA SER A 88 4.11 6.54 -5.44
C SER A 88 3.46 6.53 -6.83
N TRP A 89 2.75 5.45 -7.18
CA TRP A 89 1.93 5.35 -8.38
C TRP A 89 0.57 6.04 -8.22
N GLY A 90 0.30 6.66 -7.07
CA GLY A 90 -0.87 7.49 -6.78
C GLY A 90 -2.09 6.73 -6.25
N TRP A 91 -1.91 5.51 -5.75
CA TRP A 91 -2.97 4.75 -5.09
C TRP A 91 -2.96 5.00 -3.60
N LYS A 92 -4.15 4.99 -2.98
CA LYS A 92 -4.30 5.16 -1.55
C LYS A 92 -4.96 3.93 -0.95
N GLN A 93 -4.38 3.39 0.10
CA GLN A 93 -4.99 2.31 0.87
C GLN A 93 -6.17 2.85 1.66
N ARG A 94 -7.28 2.11 1.70
CA ARG A 94 -8.44 2.43 2.54
C ARG A 94 -8.21 1.92 3.95
N LYS A 95 -8.88 2.54 4.93
CA LYS A 95 -8.73 2.19 6.35
C LYS A 95 -9.68 1.08 6.80
N ASP A 96 -10.64 0.67 5.96
CA ASP A 96 -11.66 -0.32 6.26
C ASP A 96 -11.33 -1.73 5.72
N ASP A 97 -10.05 -1.98 5.45
CA ASP A 97 -9.54 -3.24 4.94
C ASP A 97 -9.95 -4.41 5.85
N SER A 98 -10.82 -5.29 5.34
CA SER A 98 -11.05 -6.60 5.96
C SER A 98 -9.73 -7.36 5.90
N GLY A 99 -9.22 -7.87 7.02
CA GLY A 99 -7.85 -8.41 7.13
C GLY A 99 -7.39 -9.47 6.12
N ALA A 100 -8.29 -10.00 5.27
CA ALA A 100 -7.95 -10.88 4.15
C ALA A 100 -7.62 -10.16 2.82
N SER A 101 -7.95 -8.88 2.66
CA SER A 101 -7.70 -8.13 1.42
C SER A 101 -7.49 -6.65 1.70
N LEU A 102 -6.45 -6.08 1.12
CA LEU A 102 -6.22 -4.63 1.14
C LEU A 102 -6.97 -3.97 -0.01
N VAL A 103 -7.59 -2.82 0.25
CA VAL A 103 -8.35 -2.07 -0.76
C VAL A 103 -7.63 -0.77 -1.08
N PHE A 104 -7.33 -0.58 -2.38
CA PHE A 104 -6.67 0.61 -2.89
C PHE A 104 -7.58 1.40 -3.82
N GLU A 105 -7.52 2.72 -3.75
CA GLU A 105 -8.26 3.63 -4.62
C GLU A 105 -7.37 4.64 -5.35
N LYS A 106 -7.76 4.94 -6.59
CA LYS A 106 -7.17 6.00 -7.41
C LYS A 106 -8.24 6.62 -8.32
N GLY A 107 -8.72 7.80 -7.95
CA GLY A 107 -9.88 8.42 -8.60
C GLY A 107 -11.12 7.53 -8.45
N ASN A 108 -11.72 7.14 -9.58
CA ASN A 108 -12.86 6.22 -9.62
C ASN A 108 -12.43 4.73 -9.75
N SER A 109 -11.14 4.42 -9.66
CA SER A 109 -10.66 3.03 -9.73
C SER A 109 -10.48 2.45 -8.33
N ILE A 110 -10.88 1.19 -8.16
CA ILE A 110 -10.71 0.42 -6.93
C ILE A 110 -10.00 -0.88 -7.29
N VAL A 111 -9.01 -1.26 -6.49
CA VAL A 111 -8.26 -2.52 -6.58
C VAL A 111 -8.31 -3.22 -5.24
N HIS A 112 -8.62 -4.51 -5.26
CA HIS A 112 -8.47 -5.39 -4.11
C HIS A 112 -7.19 -6.21 -4.33
N LEU A 113 -6.28 -6.13 -3.35
CA LEU A 113 -5.06 -6.91 -3.28
C LEU A 113 -5.21 -7.97 -2.18
N THR A 114 -5.14 -9.23 -2.59
CA THR A 114 -5.13 -10.39 -1.67
C THR A 114 -3.81 -11.12 -1.81
N VAL A 115 -3.22 -11.48 -0.68
CA VAL A 115 -1.93 -12.19 -0.61
C VAL A 115 -2.17 -13.61 -0.12
N HIS A 116 -1.50 -14.56 -0.77
CA HIS A 116 -1.44 -15.96 -0.39
C HIS A 116 0.00 -16.45 -0.39
N ASP A 117 0.23 -17.67 0.08
CA ASP A 117 1.53 -18.31 0.00
C ASP A 117 2.02 -18.48 -1.44
N GLY A 118 3.04 -17.69 -1.80
CA GLY A 118 3.71 -17.72 -3.10
C GLY A 118 2.96 -17.04 -4.25
N TYR A 119 1.84 -16.35 -3.99
CA TYR A 119 1.13 -15.60 -5.03
C TYR A 119 0.28 -14.47 -4.47
N LEU A 120 -0.03 -13.50 -5.32
CA LEU A 120 -1.00 -12.44 -5.03
C LEU A 120 -2.09 -12.41 -6.09
N ILE A 121 -3.20 -11.80 -5.71
CA ILE A 121 -4.38 -11.62 -6.56
C ILE A 121 -4.66 -10.13 -6.66
N ILE A 122 -4.86 -9.66 -7.89
CA ILE A 122 -5.37 -8.32 -8.19
C ILE A 122 -6.78 -8.44 -8.75
N MET A 123 -7.75 -7.91 -8.01
CA MET A 123 -9.15 -7.91 -8.40
C MET A 123 -9.67 -6.48 -8.59
N VAL A 124 -10.36 -6.24 -9.70
CA VAL A 124 -11.07 -4.98 -9.97
C VAL A 124 -12.58 -5.27 -10.02
N PRO A 125 -13.38 -4.73 -9.08
CA PRO A 125 -14.83 -4.94 -9.07
C PRO A 125 -15.49 -4.27 -10.28
N SER A 126 -16.52 -4.89 -10.85
CA SER A 126 -17.25 -4.37 -12.02
C SER A 126 -18.01 -3.06 -11.78
N GLN A 127 -18.36 -2.74 -10.53
CA GLN A 127 -19.17 -1.57 -10.18
C GLN A 127 -18.45 -0.24 -10.48
N THR A 128 -17.12 -0.22 -10.49
CA THR A 128 -16.31 0.96 -10.85
C THR A 128 -16.21 1.20 -12.35
N LYS A 129 -16.45 0.18 -13.21
CA LYS A 129 -16.52 0.37 -14.67
C LYS A 129 -17.78 1.12 -15.10
N LYS A 130 -18.89 1.07 -14.33
CA LYS A 130 -20.17 1.72 -14.66
C LYS A 130 -20.22 3.23 -14.36
N GLN A 131 -19.52 3.70 -13.33
CA GLN A 131 -19.54 5.12 -12.97
C GLN A 131 -18.73 6.01 -13.92
N ALA A 132 -17.72 5.46 -14.59
CA ALA A 132 -16.96 6.19 -15.62
C ALA A 132 -17.78 6.47 -16.89
N ILE A 133 -18.78 5.63 -17.20
CA ILE A 133 -19.62 5.76 -18.39
C ILE A 133 -20.79 6.74 -18.13
N GLN A 134 -21.33 6.77 -16.91
CA GLN A 134 -22.43 7.70 -16.56
C GLN A 134 -21.99 9.16 -16.43
N GLY A 135 -20.70 9.43 -16.18
CA GLY A 135 -20.15 10.79 -16.12
C GLY A 135 -20.01 11.49 -17.48
N LEU A 136 -20.08 10.76 -18.59
CA LEU A 136 -19.88 11.31 -19.94
C LEU A 136 -21.20 11.70 -20.65
N GLU A 137 -22.34 11.17 -20.19
CA GLU A 137 -23.64 11.33 -20.87
C GLU A 137 -24.47 12.53 -20.36
N SER A 138 -24.03 13.25 -19.33
CA SER A 138 -24.74 14.44 -18.80
C SER A 138 -24.22 15.75 -19.40
N LYS A 139 -24.25 15.88 -20.73
CA LYS A 139 -24.27 17.17 -21.43
C LYS A 139 -25.12 17.07 -22.69
N LYS A 140 -26.42 17.29 -22.55
CA LYS A 140 -27.27 17.78 -23.63
C LYS A 140 -28.31 18.74 -23.07
#